data_AF-A0A1W9TAI9-F1
#
_entry.id   AF-A0A1W9TAI9-F1
#
_cell.length_a   1.000
_cell.length_b   1.000
_cell.length_c   1.000
_cell.angle_alpha   90.00
_cell.angle_beta   90.00
_cell.angle_gamma   90.00
#
_symmetry.space_group_name_H-M   'P 1'
#
loop_
_entity.id
_entity.type
_entity.pdbx_description
1 polymer ?
#
loop_
_entity_poly.entity_id
_entity_poly.type
_entity_poly.pdbx_seq_one_letter_code
_entity_poly.pdbx_strand_id
1 'polypeptide(L)'
;MVAAVCVSVSGIIGFVGLLIPHMIRSVIGPDNRRLIPLSFLAGAILLLCADTITRAVLPVEIPIGVLTALIGGPFFCYIFRKRQTGGRAF
;
A
#
# COMPACT_ATOMS: atom_id res chain seq x y z
N MET A 1 -4.82 0.59 -18.18
CA MET A 1 -6.14 -0.05 -18.35
C MET A 1 -6.62 -0.77 -17.11
N VAL A 2 -5.89 -1.76 -16.56
CA VAL A 2 -6.34 -2.52 -15.37
C VAL A 2 -6.74 -1.61 -14.20
N ALA A 3 -5.89 -0.63 -13.86
CA ALA A 3 -6.20 0.33 -12.79
C ALA A 3 -7.49 1.14 -13.05
N ALA A 4 -7.79 1.50 -14.30
CA ALA A 4 -9.00 2.25 -14.65
C ALA A 4 -10.26 1.39 -14.46
N VAL A 5 -10.21 0.11 -14.88
CA VAL A 5 -11.30 -0.84 -14.67
C VAL A 5 -11.54 -1.07 -13.17
N CYS A 6 -10.49 -1.27 -12.38
CA CYS A 6 -10.61 -1.45 -10.93
C CYS A 6 -11.20 -0.20 -10.24
N VAL A 7 -10.70 0.99 -10.56
CA VAL A 7 -11.19 2.25 -9.96
C VAL A 7 -12.64 2.54 -10.34
N SER A 8 -13.07 2.16 -11.55
CA SER A 8 -14.47 2.34 -11.97
C SER A 8 -15.45 1.52 -11.13
N VAL A 9 -15.03 0.38 -10.55
CA VAL A 9 -15.91 -0.52 -9.79
C VAL A 9 -15.75 -0.30 -8.28
N SER A 10 -14.52 -0.10 -7.81
CA SER A 10 -14.18 -0.04 -6.38
C SER A 10 -13.95 1.38 -5.85
N GLY A 11 -13.99 2.39 -6.72
CA GLY A 11 -13.62 3.76 -6.38
C GLY A 11 -12.11 3.99 -6.35
N ILE A 12 -11.71 5.22 -6.02
CA ILE A 12 -10.30 5.64 -6.00
C ILE A 12 -9.57 4.96 -4.84
N ILE A 13 -8.52 4.21 -5.12
CA ILE A 13 -7.62 3.59 -4.12
C ILE A 13 -6.22 4.17 -4.29
N GLY A 14 -5.73 4.90 -3.28
CA GLY A 14 -4.44 5.58 -3.30
C GLY A 14 -3.35 4.85 -2.52
N PHE A 15 -2.09 5.27 -2.70
CA PHE A 15 -0.89 4.83 -1.96
C PHE A 15 -0.43 3.36 -2.12
N VAL A 16 -1.37 2.42 -2.22
CA VAL A 16 -1.14 0.97 -2.29
C VAL A 16 -0.11 0.60 -3.38
N GLY A 17 -0.31 1.09 -4.61
CA GLY A 17 0.56 0.78 -5.75
C GLY A 17 1.99 1.33 -5.65
N LEU A 18 2.24 2.30 -4.77
CA LEU A 18 3.58 2.83 -4.47
C LEU A 18 4.20 2.13 -3.25
N LEU A 19 3.39 1.95 -2.21
CA LEU A 19 3.80 1.40 -0.92
C LEU A 19 4.33 -0.04 -1.05
N ILE A 20 3.52 -0.92 -1.64
CA ILE A 20 3.78 -2.36 -1.64
C ILE A 20 5.05 -2.73 -2.41
N PRO A 21 5.24 -2.32 -3.69
CA PRO A 21 6.46 -2.67 -4.40
C PRO A 21 7.70 -2.10 -3.72
N HIS A 22 7.60 -0.94 -3.05
CA HIS A 22 8.72 -0.37 -2.31
C HIS A 22 9.06 -1.20 -1.05
N MET A 23 8.06 -1.63 -0.28
CA MET A 23 8.27 -2.49 0.89
C MET A 23 8.87 -3.84 0.49
N ILE A 24 8.29 -4.49 -0.52
CA ILE A 24 8.77 -5.79 -1.03
C ILE A 24 10.19 -5.67 -1.59
N ARG A 25 10.50 -4.59 -2.32
CA ARG A 25 11.87 -4.32 -2.80
C ARG A 25 12.88 -4.19 -1.67
N SER A 26 12.48 -3.60 -0.54
CA SER A 26 13.36 -3.43 0.61
C SER A 26 13.64 -4.74 1.36
N VAL A 27 12.77 -5.75 1.22
CA VAL A 27 12.87 -7.04 1.92
C VAL A 27 13.53 -8.11 1.06
N ILE A 28 13.17 -8.21 -0.23
CA ILE A 28 13.63 -9.27 -1.14
C ILE A 28 14.71 -8.80 -2.13
N GLY A 29 14.93 -7.49 -2.26
CA GLY A 29 15.90 -6.91 -3.19
C GLY A 29 15.32 -6.61 -4.59
N PRO A 30 16.18 -6.33 -5.58
CA PRO A 30 15.78 -5.78 -6.89
C PRO A 30 15.35 -6.83 -7.94
N ASP A 31 15.27 -8.12 -7.59
CA ASP A 31 14.87 -9.18 -8.54
C ASP A 31 13.38 -9.08 -8.89
N ASN A 32 13.09 -8.51 -10.07
CA ASN A 32 11.73 -8.28 -10.56
C ASN A 32 10.92 -9.57 -10.74
N ARG A 33 11.57 -10.72 -10.97
CA ARG A 33 10.86 -11.98 -11.20
C ARG A 33 10.18 -12.50 -9.93
N ARG A 34 10.77 -12.20 -8.76
CA ARG A 34 10.18 -12.50 -7.45
C ARG A 34 9.37 -11.33 -6.91
N LEU A 35 9.77 -10.10 -7.22
CA LEU A 35 9.11 -8.90 -6.73
C LEU A 35 7.68 -8.74 -7.25
N ILE A 36 7.43 -9.03 -8.53
CA ILE A 36 6.08 -8.94 -9.12
C ILE A 36 5.07 -9.86 -8.41
N PRO A 37 5.29 -11.19 -8.29
CA PRO A 37 4.33 -12.07 -7.64
C PRO A 37 4.16 -11.77 -6.15
N LEU A 38 5.25 -11.42 -5.44
CA LEU A 38 5.13 -11.06 -4.02
C LEU A 38 4.40 -9.73 -3.81
N SER A 39 4.65 -8.73 -4.66
CA SER A 39 3.95 -7.44 -4.56
C SER A 39 2.47 -7.58 -4.88
N PHE A 40 2.12 -8.45 -5.83
CA PHE A 40 0.73 -8.78 -6.12
C PHE A 40 0.05 -9.43 -4.90
N LEU A 41 0.67 -10.45 -4.30
CA LEU A 41 0.10 -11.17 -3.16
C LEU A 41 0.02 -10.31 -1.90
N ALA A 42 1.09 -9.58 -1.59
CA ALA A 42 1.13 -8.66 -0.45
C ALA A 42 0.09 -7.55 -0.60
N GLY A 43 -0.12 -7.05 -1.83
CA GLY A 43 -1.14 -6.06 -2.11
C GLY A 43 -2.55 -6.56 -1.94
N ALA A 44 -2.84 -7.76 -2.45
CA ALA A 44 -4.14 -8.40 -2.27
C ALA A 44 -4.47 -8.63 -0.79
N ILE A 45 -3.51 -9.14 -0.01
CA ILE A 45 -3.68 -9.38 1.43
C ILE A 45 -3.93 -8.05 2.17
N LEU A 46 -3.13 -7.02 1.90
CA LEU A 46 -3.28 -5.72 2.56
C LEU A 46 -4.64 -5.10 2.25
N LEU A 47 -5.06 -5.11 0.98
CA LEU A 47 -6.36 -4.57 0.59
C LEU A 47 -7.52 -5.33 1.24
N LEU A 48 -7.45 -6.67 1.25
CA LEU A 48 -8.51 -7.51 1.81
C LEU A 48 -8.62 -7.34 3.33
N CYS A 49 -7.49 -7.24 4.03
CA CYS A 49 -7.47 -6.90 5.45
C CYS A 49 -8.05 -5.50 5.69
N ALA A 50 -7.68 -4.50 4.89
CA ALA A 50 -8.22 -3.14 5.00
C ALA A 50 -9.74 -3.11 4.74
N ASP A 51 -10.22 -3.84 3.73
CA ASP A 51 -11.63 -4.01 3.42
C ASP A 51 -12.41 -4.62 4.59
N THR A 52 -11.88 -5.72 5.13
CA THR A 52 -12.47 -6.43 6.27
C THR A 52 -12.52 -5.55 7.52
N ILE A 53 -11.43 -4.83 7.85
CA ILE A 53 -11.37 -3.96 9.02
C ILE A 53 -12.34 -2.79 8.88
N THR A 54 -12.42 -2.17 7.71
CA THR A 54 -13.32 -1.03 7.50
C THR A 54 -14.78 -1.47 7.62
N ARG A 55 -15.15 -2.61 7.01
CA ARG A 55 -16.49 -3.19 7.13
C ARG A 55 -16.82 -3.66 8.55
N ALA A 56 -15.82 -4.13 9.31
CA ALA A 56 -16.02 -4.61 10.68
C ALA A 56 -16.12 -3.48 11.71
N VAL A 57 -15.42 -2.37 11.50
CA VAL A 57 -15.29 -1.29 12.51
C VAL A 57 -16.19 -0.09 12.21
N LEU A 58 -16.48 0.21 10.93
CA LEU A 58 -17.28 1.37 10.57
C LEU A 58 -18.72 0.97 10.21
N PRO A 59 -19.74 1.52 10.90
CA PRO A 59 -21.14 1.33 10.54
C PRO A 59 -21.56 2.14 9.29
N VAL A 60 -20.68 2.98 8.75
CA VAL A 60 -20.93 3.79 7.54
C VAL A 60 -19.97 3.36 6.43
N GLU A 61 -20.48 3.29 5.20
CA GLU A 61 -19.72 2.87 4.01
C GLU A 61 -18.72 3.94 3.58
N ILE A 62 -17.59 4.05 4.29
CA ILE A 62 -16.48 4.91 3.87
C ILE A 62 -15.69 4.18 2.76
N PRO A 63 -15.36 4.86 1.65
CA PRO A 63 -14.50 4.27 0.62
C PRO A 63 -13.15 3.85 1.21
N ILE A 64 -12.79 2.58 1.04
CA ILE A 64 -11.53 1.99 1.52
C ILE A 64 -10.30 2.79 1.10
N GLY A 65 -10.37 3.40 -0.07
CA GLY A 65 -9.30 4.19 -0.66
C GLY A 65 -8.94 5.45 0.12
N VAL A 66 -9.92 6.06 0.78
CA VAL A 66 -9.69 7.25 1.64
C VAL A 66 -8.96 6.83 2.90
N LEU A 67 -9.38 5.73 3.53
CA LEU A 67 -8.75 5.20 4.74
C LEU A 67 -7.31 4.74 4.46
N THR A 68 -7.10 4.00 3.37
CA THR A 68 -5.78 3.53 2.96
C THR A 68 -4.85 4.68 2.57
N ALA A 69 -5.35 5.77 1.97
CA ALA A 69 -4.57 6.97 1.70
C ALA A 69 -4.19 7.74 2.97
N LEU A 70 -5.13 7.89 3.92
CA LEU A 70 -4.91 8.52 5.22
C LEU A 70 -3.87 7.79 6.07
N ILE A 71 -3.78 6.46 5.96
CA ILE A 71 -2.78 5.65 6.65
C ILE A 71 -1.47 5.59 5.85
N GLY A 72 -1.57 5.42 4.53
CA GLY A 72 -0.42 5.27 3.63
C GLY A 72 0.45 6.51 3.56
N GLY A 73 -0.15 7.71 3.56
CA GLY A 73 0.55 8.99 3.60
C GLY A 73 1.53 9.15 4.77
N PRO A 74 1.06 9.11 6.03
CA PRO A 74 1.94 9.22 7.20
C PRO A 74 2.91 8.05 7.29
N PHE A 75 2.52 6.84 6.88
CA PHE A 75 3.43 5.69 6.86
C PHE A 75 4.59 5.87 5.88
N PHE A 76 4.32 6.42 4.70
CA PHE A 76 5.35 6.74 3.71
C PHE A 76 6.26 7.87 4.19
N CYS A 77 5.70 8.94 4.77
CA CYS A 77 6.48 10.00 5.41
C CYS A 77 7.38 9.44 6.52
N TYR A 78 6.87 8.49 7.33
CA TYR A 78 7.64 7.85 8.39
C TYR A 78 8.80 7.02 7.85
N ILE A 79 8.58 6.18 6.82
CA ILE A 79 9.65 5.41 6.18
C ILE A 79 10.70 6.34 5.54
N PHE A 80 10.24 7.38 4.84
CA PHE A 80 11.13 8.34 4.19
C PHE A 80 12.01 9.06 5.21
N ARG A 81 11.41 9.54 6.32
CA ARG A 81 12.14 10.17 7.41
C ARG A 81 13.14 9.20 8.05
N LYS A 82 12.74 7.94 8.29
CA LYS A 82 13.63 6.92 8.86
C LYS A 82 14.83 6.62 7.95
N ARG A 83 14.63 6.54 6.64
CA ARG A 83 15.75 6.37 5.68
C ARG A 83 16.67 7.60 5.63
N GLN A 84 16.13 8.81 5.75
CA GLN A 84 16.94 10.03 5.81
C GLN A 84 17.74 10.15 7.12
N THR A 85 17.20 9.71 8.26
CA THR A 85 17.92 9.69 9.53
C THR A 85 19.01 8.61 9.58
N GLY A 86 18.90 7.54 8.79
CA GLY A 86 19.97 6.54 8.60
C GLY A 86 21.12 6.96 7.69
N GLY A 87 21.03 8.12 7.02
CA GLY A 87 22.07 8.67 6.14
C GLY A 87 23.05 9.63 6.83
N ARG A 88 23.08 9.65 8.17
CA ARG A 88 24.00 10.47 8.97
C ARG A 88 24.64 9.65 10.09
N ALA A 89 25.41 8.64 9.71
CA ALA A 89 26.45 8.09 10.58
C ALA A 89 27.58 7.55 9.68
N PHE A 90 28.59 8.40 9.50
CA PHE A 90 29.91 8.17 8.91
C PHE A 90 29.99 7.83 7.42
#